data_AF-A0A7C4SZR2-F1
#
_entry.id   AF-A0A7C4SZR2-F1
#
_cell.length_a   1.000
_cell.length_b   1.000
_cell.length_c   1.000
_cell.angle_alpha   90.00
_cell.angle_beta   90.00
_cell.angle_gamma   90.00
#
_symmetry.space_group_name_H-M   'P 1'
#
loop_
_entity.id
_entity.type
_entity.pdbx_description
1 polymer ?
#
loop_
_entity_poly.entity_id
_entity_poly.type
_entity_poly.pdbx_seq_one_letter_code
_entity_poly.pdbx_strand_id
1 'polypeptide(L)'
;MPQKPHLNLVVTGHVDHGKSTAMGHFLFDLGVVDPRTIEEYAKESEKTGAGDTFKYAWVLDTLKDERERGVTIDLAFQKFETEKYFFTLIDAPGHRDFIKNMITGASEADAAVLVVSAKKGEFEVGVGPGGQTREHAFLLRTLGVNQIIVFFSKFDDPTVNYSKERYDEIKAITENLLKSVGYDVKKIPFIPGS
;
A
#
# COMPACT_ATOMS: atom_id res chain seq x y z
N MET A 1 17.51 22.75 14.79
CA MET A 1 17.51 22.37 13.36
C MET A 1 16.22 22.90 12.74
N PRO A 2 16.23 23.43 11.51
CA PRO A 2 14.98 23.84 10.87
C PRO A 2 14.04 22.64 10.77
N GLN A 3 12.77 22.84 11.11
CA GLN A 3 11.74 21.80 11.08
C GLN A 3 11.54 21.38 9.62
N LYS A 4 11.77 20.09 9.30
CA LYS A 4 11.52 19.55 7.96
C LYS A 4 10.05 19.80 7.58
N PRO A 5 9.74 20.16 6.32
CA PRO A 5 8.36 20.25 5.89
C PRO A 5 7.64 18.92 6.13
N HIS A 6 6.41 18.99 6.63
CA HIS A 6 5.57 17.84 6.92
C HIS A 6 4.65 17.52 5.74
N LEU A 7 4.49 16.24 5.45
CA LEU A 7 3.58 15.73 4.42
C LEU A 7 2.82 14.50 4.94
N ASN A 8 1.56 14.37 4.54
CA ASN A 8 0.75 13.18 4.77
C ASN A 8 0.78 12.28 3.52
N LEU A 9 1.14 11.01 3.72
CA LEU A 9 1.24 10.00 2.66
C LEU A 9 0.24 8.88 2.93
N VAL A 10 -0.81 8.77 2.10
CA VAL A 10 -1.80 7.69 2.22
C VAL A 10 -1.44 6.49 1.35
N VAL A 11 -1.67 5.29 1.85
CA VAL A 11 -1.42 4.04 1.14
C VAL A 11 -2.74 3.39 0.82
N THR A 12 -2.97 3.10 -0.46
CA THR A 12 -4.24 2.59 -0.96
C THR A 12 -4.01 1.47 -1.95
N GLY A 13 -5.03 0.66 -2.21
CA GLY A 13 -4.92 -0.48 -3.12
C GLY A 13 -5.92 -1.57 -2.76
N HIS A 14 -6.14 -2.50 -3.68
CA HIS A 14 -7.12 -3.56 -3.50
C HIS A 14 -6.81 -4.42 -2.25
N VAL A 15 -7.81 -5.12 -1.73
CA VAL A 15 -7.59 -6.21 -0.77
C VAL A 15 -6.56 -7.20 -1.32
N ASP A 16 -5.78 -7.82 -0.44
CA ASP A 16 -4.71 -8.79 -0.77
C ASP A 16 -3.52 -8.27 -1.58
N HIS A 17 -3.48 -7.00 -1.99
CA HIS A 17 -2.31 -6.42 -2.68
C HIS A 17 -1.08 -6.21 -1.79
N GLY A 18 -1.13 -6.57 -0.51
CA GLY A 18 0.03 -6.51 0.39
C GLY A 18 0.42 -5.10 0.85
N LYS A 19 -0.54 -4.18 0.96
CA LYS A 19 -0.32 -2.79 1.42
C LYS A 19 0.40 -2.74 2.77
N SER A 20 -0.20 -3.30 3.81
CA SER A 20 0.29 -3.25 5.18
C SER A 20 1.60 -4.00 5.34
N THR A 21 1.78 -5.12 4.62
CA THR A 21 3.07 -5.83 4.55
C THR A 21 4.18 -4.96 3.97
N ALA A 22 3.95 -4.36 2.80
CA ALA A 22 4.94 -3.50 2.15
C ALA A 22 5.30 -2.28 3.01
N MET A 23 4.29 -1.68 3.66
CA MET A 23 4.49 -0.52 4.52
C MET A 23 5.17 -0.88 5.85
N GLY A 24 4.83 -2.01 6.45
CA GLY A 24 5.51 -2.52 7.63
C GLY A 24 6.98 -2.83 7.37
N HIS A 25 7.28 -3.42 6.20
CA HIS A 25 8.66 -3.66 5.77
C HIS A 25 9.41 -2.34 5.53
N PHE A 26 8.78 -1.39 4.84
CA PHE A 26 9.36 -0.06 4.62
C PHE A 26 9.71 0.66 5.94
N LEU A 27 8.81 0.62 6.93
CA LEU A 27 9.07 1.21 8.25
C LEU A 27 10.18 0.47 9.02
N PHE A 28 10.28 -0.84 8.85
CA PHE A 28 11.37 -1.63 9.41
C PHE A 28 12.72 -1.26 8.79
N ASP A 29 12.81 -1.15 7.46
CA ASP A 29 14.03 -0.75 6.74
C ASP A 29 14.52 0.65 7.13
N LEU A 30 13.59 1.56 7.43
CA LEU A 30 13.89 2.89 7.93
C LEU A 30 14.34 2.91 9.41
N GLY A 31 14.31 1.77 10.10
CA GLY A 31 14.63 1.66 11.52
C GLY A 31 13.59 2.30 12.44
N VAL A 32 12.37 2.56 11.93
CA VAL A 32 11.26 3.09 12.72
C VAL A 32 10.70 2.01 13.66
N VAL A 33 10.76 0.74 13.23
CA VAL A 33 10.32 -0.41 14.01
C VAL A 33 11.52 -1.15 14.58
N ASP A 34 11.49 -1.47 15.88
CA ASP A 34 12.55 -2.25 16.53
C ASP A 34 12.57 -3.69 15.96
N PRO A 35 13.74 -4.22 15.56
CA PRO A 35 13.87 -5.61 15.11
C PRO A 35 13.28 -6.65 16.07
N ARG A 36 13.32 -6.39 17.39
CA ARG A 36 12.73 -7.28 18.41
C ARG A 36 11.22 -7.38 18.27
N THR A 37 10.55 -6.27 17.97
CA THR A 37 9.10 -6.25 17.74
C THR A 37 8.74 -7.09 16.51
N ILE A 38 9.52 -7.02 15.44
CA ILE A 38 9.32 -7.86 14.25
C ILE A 38 9.53 -9.35 14.58
N GLU A 39 10.52 -9.68 15.40
CA GLU A 39 10.76 -11.07 15.84
C GLU A 39 9.61 -11.61 16.70
N GLU A 40 9.04 -10.79 17.58
CA GLU A 40 7.85 -11.13 18.36
C GLU A 40 6.64 -11.38 17.46
N TYR A 41 6.37 -10.49 16.50
CA TYR A 41 5.28 -10.67 15.54
C TYR A 41 5.48 -11.88 14.63
N ALA A 42 6.71 -12.20 14.23
CA ALA A 42 7.00 -13.42 13.48
C ALA A 42 6.61 -14.68 14.26
N LYS A 43 7.00 -14.74 15.55
CA LYS A 43 6.65 -15.87 16.43
C LYS A 43 5.14 -15.99 16.64
N GLU A 44 4.42 -14.88 16.74
CA GLU A 44 2.97 -14.90 16.89
C GLU A 44 2.25 -15.25 15.58
N SER A 45 2.65 -14.68 14.44
CA SER A 45 2.01 -14.92 13.15
C SER A 45 2.21 -16.35 12.66
N GLU A 46 3.34 -16.97 13.01
CA GLU A 46 3.60 -18.38 12.75
C GLU A 46 2.72 -19.29 13.62
N LYS A 47 2.54 -18.94 14.92
CA LYS A 47 1.65 -19.69 15.82
C LYS A 47 0.18 -19.67 15.40
N THR A 48 -0.28 -18.56 14.82
CA THR A 48 -1.66 -18.43 14.33
C THR A 48 -1.86 -19.03 12.93
N GLY A 49 -0.78 -19.43 12.25
CA GLY A 49 -0.84 -19.97 10.89
C GLY A 49 -1.04 -18.90 9.80
N ALA A 50 -0.93 -17.61 10.14
CA ALA A 50 -1.03 -16.51 9.17
C ALA A 50 0.19 -16.44 8.23
N GLY A 51 1.33 -16.98 8.67
CA GLY A 51 2.58 -17.04 7.89
C GLY A 51 3.58 -15.95 8.28
N ASP A 52 4.85 -16.17 7.91
CA ASP A 52 5.98 -15.31 8.33
C ASP A 52 5.90 -13.88 7.77
N THR A 53 5.26 -13.69 6.62
CA THR A 53 5.15 -12.37 5.98
C THR A 53 4.20 -11.41 6.71
N PHE A 54 3.26 -11.93 7.51
CA PHE A 54 2.32 -11.12 8.28
C PHE A 54 2.96 -10.34 9.42
N LYS A 55 4.19 -10.71 9.84
CA LYS A 55 4.94 -9.96 10.86
C LYS A 55 5.08 -8.47 10.54
N TYR A 56 5.19 -8.13 9.26
CA TYR A 56 5.27 -6.74 8.81
C TYR A 56 3.90 -6.07 8.79
N ALA A 57 2.85 -6.77 8.35
CA ALA A 57 1.49 -6.20 8.36
C ALA A 57 1.04 -5.83 9.78
N TRP A 58 1.39 -6.63 10.78
CA TRP A 58 1.03 -6.41 12.18
C TRP A 58 1.69 -5.21 12.86
N VAL A 59 2.65 -4.56 12.18
CA VAL A 59 3.15 -3.23 12.56
C VAL A 59 2.03 -2.19 12.47
N LEU A 60 1.15 -2.34 11.48
CA LEU A 60 0.04 -1.43 11.18
C LEU A 60 -1.30 -1.99 11.68
N ASP A 61 -1.51 -3.31 11.50
CA ASP A 61 -2.70 -4.01 11.96
C ASP A 61 -2.61 -4.32 13.46
N THR A 62 -3.07 -3.36 14.28
CA THR A 62 -3.00 -3.43 15.75
C THR A 62 -4.26 -4.04 16.36
N LEU A 63 -5.39 -4.03 15.65
CA LEU A 63 -6.63 -4.59 16.17
C LEU A 63 -6.61 -6.12 16.07
N LYS A 64 -7.14 -6.78 17.09
CA LYS A 64 -7.25 -8.25 17.11
C LYS A 64 -8.04 -8.77 15.90
N ASP A 65 -9.16 -8.11 15.57
CA ASP A 65 -10.00 -8.48 14.43
C ASP A 65 -9.27 -8.31 13.09
N GLU A 66 -8.36 -7.34 12.96
CA GLU A 66 -7.54 -7.16 11.75
C GLU A 66 -6.56 -8.32 11.59
N ARG A 67 -5.89 -8.71 12.68
CA ARG A 67 -4.95 -9.84 12.69
C ARG A 67 -5.64 -11.17 12.44
N GLU A 68 -6.83 -11.38 12.99
CA GLU A 68 -7.61 -12.60 12.78
C GLU A 68 -8.18 -12.71 11.37
N ARG A 69 -8.62 -11.60 10.77
CA ARG A 69 -9.21 -11.58 9.42
C ARG A 69 -8.17 -11.38 8.31
N GLY A 70 -6.96 -10.95 8.65
CA GLY A 70 -5.90 -10.63 7.68
C GLY A 70 -6.21 -9.41 6.82
N VAL A 71 -7.06 -8.50 7.29
CA VAL A 71 -7.45 -7.28 6.56
C VAL A 71 -7.44 -6.08 7.48
N THR A 72 -6.91 -4.97 6.99
CA THR A 72 -6.97 -3.66 7.67
C THR A 72 -8.40 -3.15 7.69
N ILE A 73 -8.85 -2.70 8.86
CA ILE A 73 -10.22 -2.24 9.14
C ILE A 73 -10.20 -0.74 9.44
N ASP A 74 -9.30 -0.29 10.31
CA ASP A 74 -9.19 1.11 10.70
C ASP A 74 -7.95 1.78 10.08
N LEU A 75 -7.88 3.10 10.14
CA LEU A 75 -6.71 3.84 9.70
C LEU A 75 -5.56 3.66 10.69
N ALA A 76 -4.41 3.21 10.20
CA ALA A 76 -3.19 3.18 10.99
C ALA A 76 -2.28 4.36 10.61
N PHE A 77 -1.73 5.03 11.63
CA PHE A 77 -0.85 6.19 11.46
C PHE A 77 0.55 5.87 11.97
N GLN A 78 1.55 6.07 11.11
CA GLN A 78 2.95 5.93 11.49
C GLN A 78 3.75 7.15 11.04
N LYS A 79 4.82 7.47 11.75
CA LYS A 79 5.67 8.63 11.44
C LYS A 79 7.03 8.15 10.99
N PHE A 80 7.54 8.75 9.93
CA PHE A 80 8.90 8.49 9.47
C PHE A 80 9.51 9.76 8.89
N GLU A 81 10.82 9.77 8.72
CA GLU A 81 11.52 10.88 8.09
C GLU A 81 12.43 10.42 6.97
N THR A 82 12.57 11.29 5.99
CA THR A 82 13.62 11.22 4.97
C THR A 82 14.63 12.32 5.24
N GLU A 83 15.67 12.42 4.40
CA GLU A 83 16.61 13.54 4.47
C GLU A 83 15.92 14.91 4.32
N LYS A 84 14.83 14.99 3.54
CA LYS A 84 14.18 16.25 3.15
C LYS A 84 12.86 16.54 3.86
N TYR A 85 12.07 15.51 4.13
CA TYR A 85 10.68 15.65 4.61
C TYR A 85 10.43 14.77 5.84
N PHE A 86 9.52 15.24 6.68
CA PHE A 86 8.90 14.44 7.74
C PHE A 86 7.53 13.99 7.27
N PHE A 87 7.19 12.71 7.43
CA PHE A 87 5.95 12.13 6.92
C PHE A 87 5.09 11.57 8.03
N THR A 88 3.77 11.75 7.90
CA THR A 88 2.79 10.83 8.49
C THR A 88 2.33 9.87 7.40
N LEU A 89 2.60 8.59 7.59
CA LEU A 89 2.05 7.50 6.79
C LEU A 89 0.65 7.17 7.30
N ILE A 90 -0.30 7.03 6.37
CA ILE A 90 -1.69 6.64 6.64
C ILE A 90 -1.94 5.34 5.88
N ASP A 91 -2.01 4.21 6.58
CA ASP A 91 -2.43 2.94 5.97
C ASP A 91 -3.96 2.90 5.91
N ALA A 92 -4.50 2.81 4.69
CA ALA A 92 -5.93 2.83 4.47
C ALA A 92 -6.47 1.43 4.12
N PRO A 93 -7.66 1.08 4.64
CA PRO A 93 -8.23 -0.24 4.39
C PRO A 93 -8.55 -0.42 2.90
N GLY A 94 -8.30 -1.64 2.43
CA GLY A 94 -8.57 -2.03 1.05
C GLY A 94 -9.83 -2.87 0.89
N HIS A 95 -10.75 -2.91 1.85
CA HIS A 95 -12.01 -3.61 1.67
C HIS A 95 -13.14 -2.62 1.39
N ARG A 96 -14.09 -2.97 0.53
CA ARG A 96 -15.22 -2.09 0.15
C ARG A 96 -16.04 -1.62 1.35
N ASP A 97 -16.23 -2.51 2.31
CA ASP A 97 -17.00 -2.21 3.53
C ASP A 97 -16.37 -1.07 4.36
N PHE A 98 -15.07 -0.83 4.19
CA PHE A 98 -14.30 0.18 4.92
C PHE A 98 -13.90 1.38 4.04
N ILE A 99 -14.52 1.56 2.87
CA ILE A 99 -14.21 2.67 1.96
C ILE A 99 -14.39 4.05 2.62
N LYS A 100 -15.29 4.15 3.62
CA LYS A 100 -15.51 5.38 4.40
C LYS A 100 -14.23 5.80 5.14
N ASN A 101 -13.52 4.85 5.73
CA ASN A 101 -12.28 5.11 6.45
C ASN A 101 -11.17 5.53 5.46
N MET A 102 -11.10 4.87 4.30
CA MET A 102 -10.19 5.28 3.22
C MET A 102 -10.44 6.72 2.75
N ILE A 103 -11.71 7.15 2.62
CA ILE A 103 -12.05 8.53 2.27
C ILE A 103 -11.55 9.51 3.34
N THR A 104 -11.71 9.20 4.62
CA THR A 104 -11.18 10.02 5.71
C THR A 104 -9.66 10.15 5.61
N GLY A 105 -8.93 9.04 5.44
CA GLY A 105 -7.47 9.07 5.31
C GLY A 105 -6.99 9.80 4.06
N ALA A 106 -7.67 9.62 2.93
CA ALA A 106 -7.36 10.29 1.68
C ALA A 106 -7.63 11.81 1.71
N SER A 107 -8.60 12.26 2.52
CA SER A 107 -8.94 13.69 2.67
C SER A 107 -7.85 14.50 3.39
N GLU A 108 -6.98 13.83 4.13
CA GLU A 108 -5.86 14.46 4.85
C GLU A 108 -4.53 14.33 4.09
N ALA A 109 -4.50 13.62 2.96
CA ALA A 109 -3.27 13.24 2.28
C ALA A 109 -2.79 14.28 1.26
N ASP A 110 -1.47 14.54 1.25
CA ASP A 110 -0.81 15.37 0.25
C ASP A 110 -0.38 14.56 -0.98
N ALA A 111 -0.06 13.29 -0.76
CA ALA A 111 0.34 12.33 -1.78
C ALA A 111 -0.18 10.91 -1.43
N ALA A 112 -0.22 10.05 -2.44
CA ALA A 112 -0.64 8.67 -2.27
C ALA A 112 0.34 7.64 -2.86
N VAL A 113 0.41 6.48 -2.23
CA VAL A 113 0.94 5.25 -2.81
C VAL A 113 -0.22 4.36 -3.19
N LEU A 114 -0.33 4.01 -4.47
CA LEU A 114 -1.27 3.01 -4.96
C LEU A 114 -0.54 1.68 -5.11
N VAL A 115 -0.85 0.73 -4.24
CA VAL A 115 -0.27 -0.62 -4.24
C VAL A 115 -1.09 -1.54 -5.14
N VAL A 116 -0.40 -2.13 -6.11
CA VAL A 116 -0.97 -3.01 -7.13
C VAL A 116 -0.21 -4.32 -7.15
N SER A 117 -0.87 -5.45 -6.87
CA SER A 117 -0.21 -6.75 -6.94
C SER A 117 0.22 -7.07 -8.37
N ALA A 118 1.46 -7.50 -8.57
CA ALA A 118 1.95 -7.99 -9.86
C ALA A 118 1.54 -9.43 -10.14
N LYS A 119 1.19 -10.18 -9.09
CA LYS A 119 0.83 -11.60 -9.13
C LYS A 119 -0.36 -11.84 -10.07
N LYS A 120 -0.24 -12.88 -10.89
CA LYS A 120 -1.31 -13.27 -11.82
C LYS A 120 -2.54 -13.72 -11.04
N GLY A 121 -3.72 -13.30 -11.50
CA GLY A 121 -4.99 -13.48 -10.82
C GLY A 121 -5.33 -12.29 -9.93
N GLU A 122 -4.44 -11.90 -9.01
CA GLU A 122 -4.69 -10.77 -8.11
C GLU A 122 -4.72 -9.44 -8.88
N PHE A 123 -3.76 -9.22 -9.79
CA PHE A 123 -3.74 -8.02 -10.62
C PHE A 123 -5.05 -7.85 -11.40
N GLU A 124 -5.47 -8.89 -12.12
CA GLU A 124 -6.64 -8.88 -12.98
C GLU A 124 -7.94 -8.66 -12.20
N VAL A 125 -8.05 -9.22 -10.99
CA VAL A 125 -9.17 -8.95 -10.07
C VAL A 125 -9.16 -7.50 -9.60
N GLY A 126 -7.99 -6.97 -9.23
CA GLY A 126 -7.84 -5.62 -8.71
C GLY A 126 -8.16 -4.52 -9.74
N VAL A 127 -7.85 -4.73 -11.02
CA VAL A 127 -8.14 -3.76 -12.11
C VAL A 127 -9.43 -4.07 -12.89
N GLY A 128 -9.97 -5.27 -12.74
CA GLY A 128 -11.16 -5.75 -13.42
C GLY A 128 -12.47 -5.12 -12.93
N PRO A 129 -13.62 -5.53 -13.51
CA PRO A 129 -14.93 -5.07 -13.07
C PRO A 129 -15.16 -5.40 -11.58
N GLY A 130 -15.35 -4.36 -10.78
CA GLY A 130 -15.51 -4.48 -9.35
C GLY A 130 -14.20 -4.56 -8.55
N GLY A 131 -13.05 -4.50 -9.21
CA GLY A 131 -11.78 -4.24 -8.55
C GLY A 131 -11.74 -2.83 -7.96
N GLN A 132 -11.01 -2.67 -6.85
CA GLN A 132 -10.98 -1.40 -6.12
C GLN A 132 -9.86 -0.47 -6.58
N THR A 133 -8.92 -0.93 -7.42
CA THR A 133 -7.78 -0.11 -7.86
C THR A 133 -8.26 1.15 -8.58
N ARG A 134 -9.27 1.03 -9.46
CA ARG A 134 -9.90 2.17 -10.14
C ARG A 134 -10.66 3.07 -9.17
N GLU A 135 -11.40 2.46 -8.24
CA GLU A 135 -12.19 3.18 -7.25
C GLU A 135 -11.30 4.02 -6.31
N HIS A 136 -10.23 3.44 -5.77
CA HIS A 136 -9.27 4.15 -4.94
C HIS A 136 -8.58 5.28 -5.69
N ALA A 137 -8.10 5.03 -6.92
CA ALA A 137 -7.48 6.07 -7.73
C ALA A 137 -8.45 7.24 -8.00
N PHE A 138 -9.71 6.93 -8.27
CA PHE A 138 -10.76 7.93 -8.50
C PHE A 138 -11.08 8.74 -7.24
N LEU A 139 -11.20 8.09 -6.08
CA LEU A 139 -11.43 8.75 -4.80
C LEU A 139 -10.27 9.68 -4.44
N LEU A 140 -9.02 9.20 -4.54
CA LEU A 140 -7.83 10.02 -4.32
C LEU A 140 -7.84 11.28 -5.19
N ARG A 141 -8.16 11.11 -6.49
CA ARG A 141 -8.21 12.23 -7.42
C ARG A 141 -9.30 13.24 -7.05
N THR A 142 -10.47 12.75 -6.68
CA THR A 142 -11.63 13.56 -6.30
C THR A 142 -11.39 14.33 -5.01
N LEU A 143 -10.65 13.74 -4.07
CA LEU A 143 -10.30 14.33 -2.78
C LEU A 143 -9.09 15.28 -2.86
N GLY A 144 -8.55 15.53 -4.06
CA GLY A 144 -7.49 16.52 -4.28
C GLY A 144 -6.07 15.97 -4.20
N VAL A 145 -5.89 14.65 -4.06
CA VAL A 145 -4.57 14.02 -4.07
C VAL A 145 -4.06 13.96 -5.51
N ASN A 146 -3.21 14.93 -5.86
CA ASN A 146 -2.68 15.08 -7.23
C ASN A 146 -1.37 14.31 -7.44
N GLN A 147 -0.63 14.04 -6.37
CA GLN A 147 0.65 13.33 -6.41
C GLN A 147 0.44 11.86 -6.03
N ILE A 148 0.79 10.96 -6.94
CA ILE A 148 0.60 9.53 -6.74
C ILE A 148 1.84 8.77 -7.21
N ILE A 149 2.21 7.74 -6.46
CA ILE A 149 3.22 6.74 -6.82
C ILE A 149 2.48 5.40 -6.96
N VAL A 150 2.85 4.61 -7.97
CA VAL A 150 2.37 3.23 -8.10
C VAL A 150 3.47 2.29 -7.63
N PHE A 151 3.16 1.49 -6.62
CA PHE A 151 4.03 0.42 -6.16
C PHE A 151 3.47 -0.93 -6.62
N PHE A 152 4.21 -1.64 -7.46
CA PHE A 152 3.85 -2.99 -7.84
C PHE A 152 4.46 -3.99 -6.86
N SER A 153 3.60 -4.63 -6.05
CA SER A 153 4.01 -5.59 -5.03
C SER A 153 4.09 -7.02 -5.57
N LYS A 154 4.68 -7.93 -4.78
CA LYS A 154 4.77 -9.39 -5.07
C LYS A 154 5.50 -9.71 -6.37
N PHE A 155 6.56 -8.97 -6.67
CA PHE A 155 7.40 -9.25 -7.85
C PHE A 155 8.20 -10.55 -7.73
N ASP A 156 8.39 -11.04 -6.51
CA ASP A 156 9.00 -12.32 -6.14
C ASP A 156 8.10 -13.53 -6.37
N ASP A 157 6.79 -13.34 -6.55
CA ASP A 157 5.86 -14.46 -6.75
C ASP A 157 6.28 -15.33 -7.96
N PRO A 158 6.22 -16.67 -7.87
CA PRO A 158 6.65 -17.57 -8.95
C PRO A 158 5.96 -17.33 -10.29
N THR A 159 4.76 -16.73 -10.30
CA THR A 159 4.02 -16.39 -11.52
C THR A 159 4.54 -15.12 -12.21
N VAL A 160 5.31 -14.29 -11.50
CA VAL A 160 5.91 -13.03 -11.95
C VAL A 160 7.42 -13.20 -12.16
N ASN A 161 8.12 -13.75 -11.16
CA ASN A 161 9.55 -14.06 -11.17
C ASN A 161 10.41 -12.89 -11.68
N TYR A 162 10.14 -11.68 -11.19
CA TYR A 162 10.80 -10.44 -11.61
C TYR A 162 10.82 -10.20 -13.13
N SER A 163 9.84 -10.74 -13.87
CA SER A 163 9.75 -10.61 -15.33
C SER A 163 9.53 -9.17 -15.74
N LYS A 164 10.38 -8.70 -16.67
CA LYS A 164 10.23 -7.40 -17.31
C LYS A 164 8.96 -7.35 -18.18
N GLU A 165 8.64 -8.46 -18.86
CA GLU A 165 7.42 -8.58 -19.66
C GLU A 165 6.18 -8.36 -18.81
N ARG A 166 6.13 -8.96 -17.61
CA ARG A 166 5.03 -8.74 -16.67
C ARG A 166 4.98 -7.30 -16.18
N TYR A 167 6.12 -6.68 -15.86
CA TYR A 167 6.18 -5.27 -15.48
C TYR A 167 5.62 -4.35 -16.56
N ASP A 168 6.07 -4.52 -17.81
CA ASP A 168 5.64 -3.68 -18.92
C ASP A 168 4.13 -3.84 -19.21
N GLU A 169 3.61 -5.07 -19.08
CA GLU A 169 2.17 -5.38 -19.19
C GLU A 169 1.34 -4.65 -18.13
N ILE A 170 1.63 -4.88 -16.84
CA ILE A 170 0.84 -4.30 -15.74
C ILE A 170 0.98 -2.79 -15.68
N LYS A 171 2.15 -2.26 -16.06
CA LYS A 171 2.39 -0.82 -16.18
C LYS A 171 1.49 -0.21 -17.23
N ALA A 172 1.45 -0.75 -18.45
CA ALA A 172 0.61 -0.21 -19.52
C ALA A 172 -0.89 -0.20 -19.15
N ILE A 173 -1.36 -1.26 -18.49
CA ILE A 173 -2.76 -1.36 -18.04
C ILE A 173 -3.03 -0.33 -16.94
N THR A 174 -2.14 -0.21 -15.97
CA THR A 174 -2.30 0.73 -14.84
C THR A 174 -2.20 2.18 -15.30
N GLU A 175 -1.30 2.50 -16.23
CA GLU A 175 -1.20 3.82 -16.88
C GLU A 175 -2.52 4.19 -17.57
N ASN A 176 -3.10 3.29 -18.36
CA ASN A 176 -4.39 3.55 -19.02
C ASN A 176 -5.52 3.78 -18.01
N LEU A 177 -5.54 3.02 -16.92
CA LEU A 177 -6.49 3.19 -15.83
C LEU A 177 -6.34 4.58 -15.19
N LEU A 178 -5.13 4.96 -14.78
CA LEU A 178 -4.86 6.25 -14.12
C LEU A 178 -5.10 7.45 -15.05
N LYS A 179 -4.79 7.29 -16.34
CA LYS A 179 -5.12 8.28 -17.38
C LYS A 179 -6.62 8.46 -17.52
N SER A 180 -7.41 7.38 -17.47
CA SER A 180 -8.88 7.46 -17.51
C SER A 180 -9.49 8.13 -16.29
N VAL A 181 -8.81 8.08 -15.15
CA VAL A 181 -9.18 8.79 -13.91
C VAL A 181 -8.79 10.27 -13.95
N GLY A 182 -7.82 10.65 -14.78
CA GLY A 182 -7.40 12.04 -14.99
C GLY A 182 -6.05 12.41 -14.38
N TYR A 183 -5.19 11.43 -14.08
CA TYR A 183 -3.80 11.69 -13.69
C TYR A 183 -2.88 11.89 -14.91
N ASP A 184 -1.86 12.72 -14.74
CA ASP A 184 -0.76 12.85 -15.69
C ASP A 184 0.26 11.72 -15.48
N VAL A 185 0.09 10.62 -16.21
CA VAL A 185 0.92 9.41 -16.10
C VAL A 185 2.41 9.66 -16.31
N LYS A 186 2.82 10.74 -16.99
CA LYS A 186 4.23 11.07 -17.20
C LYS A 186 4.95 11.47 -15.91
N LYS A 187 4.19 11.90 -14.89
CA LYS A 187 4.71 12.33 -13.59
C LYS A 187 4.62 11.25 -12.52
N ILE A 188 4.05 10.09 -12.84
CA ILE A 188 3.80 9.01 -11.89
C ILE A 188 4.99 8.04 -11.92
N PRO A 189 5.71 7.88 -10.80
CA PRO A 189 6.69 6.81 -10.67
C PRO A 189 5.99 5.45 -10.54
N PHE A 190 6.47 4.47 -11.29
CA PHE A 190 6.07 3.06 -11.19
C PHE A 190 7.26 2.28 -10.63
N ILE A 191 7.09 1.71 -9.46
CA ILE A 191 8.18 1.08 -8.70
C ILE A 191 7.82 -0.40 -8.46
N PRO A 192 8.57 -1.36 -9.03
CA PRO A 192 8.40 -2.77 -8.69
C PRO A 192 9.10 -3.09 -7.36
N GLY A 193 8.50 -3.96 -6.56
CA GLY A 193 9.09 -4.49 -5.33
C GLY A 193 8.31 -5.68 -4.76
N SER A 194 8.83 -6.21 -3.66
CA SER A 194 8.32 -7.39 -2.96
C SER A 194 8.35 -7.15 -1.47
#